data_AF-A0A536BD96-F1
#
_entry.id   AF-A0A536BD96-F1
#
_cell.length_a   1.000
_cell.length_b   1.000
_cell.length_c   1.000
_cell.angle_alpha   90.00
_cell.angle_beta   90.00
_cell.angle_gamma   90.00
#
_symmetry.space_group_name_H-M   'P 1'
#
loop_
_entity.id
_entity.type
_entity.pdbx_description
1 polymer ?
#
loop_
_entity_poly.entity_id
_entity_poly.type
_entity_poly.pdbx_seq_one_letter_code
_entity_poly.pdbx_strand_id
1 'polypeptide(L)'
;MLSHATARDWLIPYADGMLAADERRRIDGHIVGCRACAAELREVRELNLLLVTLPPAPATSVAPFWLKLQAVLPQRRTLRIPNFVGYRRAGLACAVALVAVLATAATAFAAPSALPDNPLYPVKLIEEDVHLALTPANDRLTVQLQLAGERLREAQVMAANHKPRLAESSLRAYTIIVDDAAVSLKSPATLQATKDALHALRAKLGAVERENANRDDDVAAIKQLVATAVDALDRIEQQESATAPTLTVGEQATPDPTPAAPPKPTPRATPTDDGDRHGRD
;
A
#
# COMPACT_ATOMS: atom_id res chain seq x y z
N MET A 1 -3.70 -41.18 3.89
CA MET A 1 -3.27 -40.74 5.24
C MET A 1 -2.33 -39.56 5.08
N LEU A 2 -2.47 -38.50 5.88
CA LEU A 2 -1.58 -37.33 5.82
C LEU A 2 -0.17 -37.72 6.27
N SER A 3 0.83 -37.25 5.54
CA SER A 3 2.23 -37.37 5.96
C SER A 3 2.51 -36.43 7.14
N HIS A 4 3.50 -36.75 7.96
CA HIS A 4 3.89 -35.91 9.08
C HIS A 4 4.38 -34.52 8.63
N ALA A 5 5.08 -34.43 7.49
CA ALA A 5 5.55 -33.15 6.95
C ALA A 5 4.36 -32.25 6.56
N THR A 6 3.41 -32.80 5.80
CA THR A 6 2.20 -32.07 5.38
C THR A 6 1.33 -31.67 6.57
N ALA A 7 1.22 -32.53 7.59
CA ALA A 7 0.46 -32.21 8.80
C ALA A 7 1.08 -31.03 9.54
N ARG A 8 2.42 -30.96 9.63
CA ARG A 8 3.15 -29.88 10.29
C ARG A 8 3.00 -28.54 9.57
N ASP A 9 3.07 -28.52 8.24
CA ASP A 9 2.87 -27.30 7.45
C ASP A 9 1.46 -26.70 7.63
N TRP A 10 0.47 -27.55 7.95
CA TRP A 10 -0.91 -27.12 8.12
C TRP A 10 -1.30 -26.80 9.58
N LEU A 11 -0.39 -26.95 10.56
CA LEU A 11 -0.71 -26.70 11.97
C LEU A 11 -1.04 -25.23 12.26
N ILE A 12 -0.33 -24.29 11.63
CA ILE A 12 -0.54 -22.85 11.80
C ILE A 12 -1.92 -22.43 11.25
N PRO A 13 -2.27 -22.67 9.97
CA PRO A 13 -3.60 -22.32 9.46
C PRO A 13 -4.73 -23.11 10.15
N TYR A 14 -4.44 -24.31 10.68
CA TYR A 14 -5.38 -25.04 11.54
C TYR A 14 -5.66 -24.31 12.86
N ALA A 15 -4.61 -23.86 13.54
CA ALA A 15 -4.68 -23.11 14.81
C ALA A 15 -5.41 -21.77 14.62
N ASP A 16 -5.18 -21.10 13.49
CA ASP A 16 -5.75 -19.80 13.17
C ASP A 16 -7.19 -19.86 12.61
N GLY A 17 -7.75 -21.06 12.41
CA GLY A 17 -9.12 -21.19 11.92
C GLY A 17 -9.27 -21.23 10.39
N MET A 18 -8.18 -21.13 9.63
CA MET A 18 -8.19 -20.82 8.18
C MET A 18 -8.34 -22.02 7.24
N LEU A 19 -8.29 -23.25 7.75
CA LEU A 19 -8.48 -24.46 6.91
C LEU A 19 -9.94 -24.73 6.57
N ALA A 20 -10.17 -25.28 5.37
CA ALA A 20 -11.49 -25.75 4.96
C ALA A 20 -11.96 -26.94 5.81
N ALA A 21 -13.28 -27.17 5.89
CA ALA A 21 -13.88 -28.15 6.80
C ALA A 21 -13.47 -29.61 6.52
N ASP A 22 -13.13 -29.93 5.27
CA ASP A 22 -12.60 -31.23 4.86
C ASP A 22 -11.11 -31.39 5.23
N GLU A 23 -10.30 -30.36 5.06
CA GLU A 23 -8.88 -30.34 5.46
C GLU A 23 -8.72 -30.42 6.99
N ARG A 24 -9.54 -29.66 7.72
CA ARG A 24 -9.59 -29.67 9.19
C ARG A 24 -9.83 -31.09 9.72
N ARG A 25 -10.81 -31.80 9.16
CA ARG A 25 -11.11 -33.20 9.54
C ARG A 25 -9.94 -34.15 9.31
N ARG A 26 -9.13 -33.92 8.26
CA ARG A 26 -7.96 -34.76 7.98
C ARG A 26 -6.85 -34.53 9.01
N ILE A 27 -6.63 -33.28 9.44
CA ILE A 27 -5.67 -32.97 10.52
C ILE A 27 -6.18 -33.50 11.86
N ASP A 28 -7.48 -33.34 12.16
CA ASP A 28 -8.08 -33.88 13.39
C ASP A 28 -7.83 -35.40 13.52
N GLY A 29 -8.00 -36.14 12.42
CA GLY A 29 -7.67 -37.57 12.39
C GLY A 29 -6.18 -37.86 12.59
N HIS A 30 -5.28 -37.00 12.11
CA HIS A 30 -3.84 -37.17 12.25
C HIS A 30 -3.33 -36.86 13.67
N ILE A 31 -3.78 -35.77 14.29
CA ILE A 31 -3.32 -35.34 15.62
C ILE A 31 -3.79 -36.27 16.74
N VAL A 32 -4.90 -36.99 16.54
CA VAL A 32 -5.33 -38.05 17.46
C VAL A 32 -4.35 -39.24 17.45
N GLY A 33 -3.71 -39.50 16.30
CA GLY A 33 -2.75 -40.60 16.13
C GLY A 33 -1.28 -40.22 16.32
N CYS A 34 -0.92 -38.93 16.28
CA CYS A 34 0.46 -38.46 16.31
C CYS A 34 0.72 -37.52 17.51
N ARG A 35 1.46 -38.01 18.52
CA ARG A 35 1.80 -37.24 19.72
C ARG A 35 2.70 -36.03 19.45
N ALA A 36 3.56 -36.10 18.44
CA ALA A 36 4.47 -35.01 18.08
C ALA A 36 3.69 -33.80 17.54
N CYS A 37 2.83 -34.01 16.53
CA CYS A 37 1.98 -32.95 15.99
C CYS A 37 1.01 -32.38 17.04
N ALA A 38 0.51 -33.20 17.98
CA ALA A 38 -0.31 -32.73 19.08
C ALA A 38 0.46 -31.89 20.11
N ALA A 39 1.77 -32.09 20.26
CA ALA A 39 2.62 -31.26 21.11
C ALA A 39 2.93 -29.91 20.44
N GLU A 40 3.33 -29.91 19.18
CA GLU A 40 3.58 -28.68 18.41
C GLU A 40 2.34 -27.77 18.35
N LEU A 41 1.15 -28.35 18.17
CA LEU A 41 -0.09 -27.58 18.20
C LEU A 41 -0.37 -26.90 19.56
N ARG A 42 0.06 -27.52 20.68
CA ARG A 42 -0.09 -26.91 22.01
C ARG A 42 0.84 -25.71 22.16
N GLU A 43 2.08 -25.81 21.69
CA GLU A 43 3.05 -24.70 21.72
C GLU A 43 2.55 -23.49 20.91
N VAL A 44 2.02 -23.73 19.69
CA VAL A 44 1.44 -22.66 18.87
C VAL A 44 0.24 -22.00 19.55
N ARG A 45 -0.63 -22.79 20.19
CA ARG A 45 -1.79 -22.25 20.93
C ARG A 45 -1.38 -21.48 22.18
N GLU A 46 -0.36 -21.92 22.89
CA GLU A 46 0.19 -21.23 24.05
C GLU A 46 0.75 -19.87 23.68
N LEU A 47 1.49 -19.79 22.57
CA LEU A 47 1.95 -18.51 22.02
C LEU A 47 0.78 -17.60 21.64
N ASN A 48 -0.25 -18.12 20.97
CA ASN A 48 -1.45 -17.35 20.64
C ASN A 48 -2.20 -16.85 21.89
N LEU A 49 -2.21 -17.62 22.98
CA LEU A 49 -2.79 -17.18 24.24
C LEU A 49 -2.00 -16.03 24.86
N LEU A 50 -0.67 -16.06 24.81
CA LEU A 50 0.17 -14.94 25.26
C LEU A 50 -0.16 -13.66 24.48
N LEU A 51 -0.39 -13.76 23.16
CA LEU A 51 -0.78 -12.61 22.35
C LEU A 51 -2.14 -12.00 22.77
N VAL A 52 -3.08 -12.83 23.21
CA VAL A 52 -4.40 -12.37 23.71
C VAL A 52 -4.31 -11.71 25.09
N THR A 53 -3.23 -11.95 25.86
CA THR A 53 -3.00 -11.27 27.13
C THR A 53 -2.46 -9.85 27.01
N LEU A 54 -2.04 -9.42 25.80
CA LEU A 54 -1.68 -8.01 25.60
C LEU A 54 -2.91 -7.13 25.83
N PRO A 55 -2.76 -5.98 26.51
CA PRO A 55 -3.85 -5.05 26.68
C PRO A 55 -4.41 -4.67 25.29
N PRO A 56 -5.74 -4.65 25.11
CA PRO A 56 -6.33 -4.26 23.84
C PRO A 56 -5.80 -2.88 23.47
N ALA A 57 -5.34 -2.71 22.22
CA ALA A 57 -4.91 -1.42 21.72
C ALA A 57 -6.02 -0.39 22.04
N PRO A 58 -5.68 0.78 22.64
CA PRO A 58 -6.69 1.75 23.01
C PRO A 58 -7.47 2.12 21.76
N ALA A 59 -8.79 1.92 21.79
CA ALA A 59 -9.65 2.32 20.69
C ALA A 59 -9.42 3.83 20.48
N THR A 60 -8.94 4.23 19.30
CA THR A 60 -8.90 5.62 18.86
C THR A 60 -10.35 6.07 18.72
N SER A 61 -10.94 6.49 19.84
CA SER A 61 -12.38 6.65 19.91
C SER A 61 -12.77 7.93 19.15
N VAL A 62 -13.54 7.74 18.08
CA VAL A 62 -14.30 8.81 17.41
C VAL A 62 -15.52 9.22 18.26
N ALA A 63 -15.83 8.45 19.30
CA ALA A 63 -16.94 8.66 20.23
C ALA A 63 -16.97 10.06 20.88
N PRO A 64 -15.89 10.60 21.48
CA PRO A 64 -15.88 11.95 22.05
C PRO A 64 -16.15 13.05 21.00
N PHE A 65 -15.71 12.86 19.75
CA PHE A 65 -16.06 13.76 18.65
C PHE A 65 -17.55 13.72 18.35
N TRP A 66 -18.13 12.53 18.18
CA TRP A 66 -19.57 12.35 17.93
C TRP A 66 -20.43 12.90 19.07
N LEU A 67 -20.01 12.74 20.32
CA LEU A 67 -20.68 13.30 21.49
C LEU A 67 -20.67 14.84 21.49
N LYS A 68 -19.53 15.47 21.17
CA LYS A 68 -19.44 16.93 21.04
C LYS A 68 -20.26 17.45 19.86
N LEU A 69 -20.22 16.74 18.73
CA LEU A 69 -21.01 17.11 17.56
C LEU A 69 -22.52 17.01 17.86
N GLN A 70 -22.95 15.95 18.55
CA GLN A 70 -24.35 15.78 18.96
C GLN A 70 -24.81 16.89 19.93
N ALA A 71 -23.90 17.43 20.76
CA ALA A 71 -24.20 18.54 21.65
C ALA A 71 -24.32 19.90 20.92
N VAL A 72 -23.63 20.07 19.79
CA VAL A 72 -23.67 21.30 18.97
C VAL A 72 -24.77 21.25 17.91
N LEU A 73 -25.14 20.04 17.46
CA LEU A 73 -26.22 19.86 16.52
C LEU A 73 -27.56 20.25 17.17
N PRO A 74 -28.38 21.10 16.51
CA PRO A 74 -29.67 21.47 17.06
C PRO A 74 -30.52 20.22 17.27
N GLN A 75 -30.91 19.96 18.53
CA GLN A 75 -31.89 18.93 18.86
C GLN A 75 -33.09 19.11 17.94
N ARG A 76 -33.47 18.03 17.23
CA ARG A 76 -34.57 18.04 16.26
C ARG A 76 -35.84 18.58 16.91
N ARG A 77 -36.07 19.90 16.80
CA ARG A 77 -37.41 20.47 16.91
C ARG A 77 -38.18 19.86 15.75
N THR A 78 -39.22 19.10 16.07
CA THR A 78 -40.17 18.59 15.09
C THR A 78 -40.90 19.77 14.46
N LEU A 79 -40.25 20.42 13.49
CA LEU A 79 -40.87 21.43 12.65
C LEU A 79 -41.90 20.70 11.78
N ARG A 80 -43.17 21.00 12.01
CA ARG A 80 -44.30 20.49 11.22
C ARG A 80 -44.28 21.21 9.87
N ILE A 81 -43.50 20.68 8.93
CA ILE A 81 -43.39 21.23 7.58
C ILE A 81 -44.64 20.80 6.78
N PRO A 82 -45.38 21.74 6.14
CA PRO A 82 -46.53 21.40 5.31
C PRO A 82 -46.13 20.52 4.11
N ASN A 83 -46.97 19.54 3.77
CA ASN A 83 -46.71 18.53 2.74
C ASN A 83 -46.81 19.09 1.31
N PHE A 84 -45.71 19.67 0.80
CA PHE A 84 -45.53 19.92 -0.64
C PHE A 84 -44.77 18.74 -1.29
N VAL A 85 -45.50 17.70 -1.67
CA VAL A 85 -44.96 16.40 -2.12
C VAL A 85 -44.10 16.51 -3.41
N GLY A 86 -44.39 17.47 -4.29
CA GLY A 86 -43.63 17.68 -5.53
C GLY A 86 -42.23 18.27 -5.30
N TYR A 87 -42.13 19.33 -4.47
CA TYR A 87 -40.85 19.95 -4.14
C TYR A 87 -40.06 19.16 -3.09
N ARG A 88 -40.69 18.24 -2.34
CA ARG A 88 -39.98 17.39 -1.37
C ARG A 88 -38.95 16.48 -2.02
N ARG A 89 -39.19 15.95 -3.22
CA ARG A 89 -38.22 15.06 -3.90
C ARG A 89 -37.04 15.85 -4.48
N ALA A 90 -37.31 16.98 -5.14
CA ALA A 90 -36.28 17.87 -5.66
C ALA A 90 -35.48 18.55 -4.52
N GLY A 91 -36.17 18.98 -3.47
CA GLY A 91 -35.57 19.56 -2.26
C GLY A 91 -34.77 18.53 -1.47
N LEU A 92 -35.21 17.28 -1.36
CA LEU A 92 -34.43 16.20 -0.76
C LEU A 92 -33.20 15.87 -1.62
N ALA A 93 -33.35 15.81 -2.95
CA ALA A 93 -32.22 15.56 -3.85
C ALA A 93 -31.17 16.69 -3.77
N CYS A 94 -31.61 17.95 -3.79
CA CYS A 94 -30.72 19.11 -3.58
C CYS A 94 -30.13 19.12 -2.17
N ALA A 95 -30.88 18.78 -1.13
CA ALA A 95 -30.36 18.74 0.24
C ALA A 95 -29.37 17.59 0.43
N VAL A 96 -29.61 16.41 -0.14
CA VAL A 96 -28.67 15.29 -0.14
C VAL A 96 -27.43 15.63 -0.96
N ALA A 97 -27.58 16.26 -2.12
CA ALA A 97 -26.45 16.73 -2.92
C ALA A 97 -25.65 17.81 -2.18
N LEU A 98 -26.31 18.77 -1.52
CA LEU A 98 -25.66 19.78 -0.70
C LEU A 98 -24.98 19.18 0.53
N VAL A 99 -25.60 18.21 1.21
CA VAL A 99 -24.98 17.51 2.33
C VAL A 99 -23.82 16.64 1.85
N ALA A 100 -23.91 16.00 0.69
CA ALA A 100 -22.81 15.26 0.10
C ALA A 100 -21.65 16.20 -0.29
N VAL A 101 -21.95 17.36 -0.90
CA VAL A 101 -20.98 18.40 -1.26
C VAL A 101 -20.39 19.08 -0.03
N LEU A 102 -21.17 19.33 1.02
CA LEU A 102 -20.68 19.90 2.27
C LEU A 102 -19.92 18.86 3.10
N ALA A 103 -20.30 17.58 3.05
CA ALA A 103 -19.55 16.50 3.68
C ALA A 103 -18.20 16.31 2.98
N THR A 104 -18.14 16.38 1.66
CA THR A 104 -16.86 16.34 0.93
C THR A 104 -16.05 17.62 1.12
N ALA A 105 -16.68 18.81 1.12
CA ALA A 105 -15.97 20.08 1.27
C ALA A 105 -15.51 20.36 2.71
N ALA A 106 -16.23 19.93 3.74
CA ALA A 106 -15.85 20.15 5.14
C ALA A 106 -14.79 19.15 5.65
N THR A 107 -14.70 17.94 5.07
CA THR A 107 -13.61 17.00 5.40
C THR A 107 -12.33 17.27 4.62
N ALA A 108 -12.43 17.81 3.40
CA ALA A 108 -11.28 18.03 2.51
C ALA A 108 -10.24 19.04 3.03
N PHE A 109 -10.59 19.96 3.94
CA PHE A 109 -9.65 21.00 4.38
C PHE A 109 -8.95 20.75 5.72
N ALA A 110 -9.29 19.67 6.45
CA ALA A 110 -8.66 19.38 7.76
C ALA A 110 -8.22 17.92 7.96
N ALA A 111 -8.72 16.97 7.18
CA ALA A 111 -8.27 15.58 7.26
C ALA A 111 -6.81 15.36 6.79
N PRO A 112 -6.31 16.02 5.72
CA PRO A 112 -4.95 15.76 5.22
C PRO A 112 -3.86 16.14 6.21
N SER A 113 -4.12 17.14 7.07
CA SER A 113 -3.19 17.62 8.09
C SER A 113 -3.40 16.99 9.46
N ALA A 114 -4.31 16.01 9.59
CA ALA A 114 -4.54 15.30 10.84
C ALA A 114 -3.26 14.57 11.29
N LEU A 115 -2.87 14.83 12.53
CA LEU A 115 -1.78 14.16 13.23
C LEU A 115 -2.32 12.95 14.02
N PRO A 116 -1.47 12.00 14.46
CA PRO A 116 -1.89 10.81 15.19
C PRO A 116 -2.71 11.07 16.47
N ASP A 117 -2.64 12.28 17.03
CA ASP A 117 -3.40 12.71 18.20
C ASP A 117 -4.77 13.35 17.87
N ASN A 118 -5.10 13.51 16.59
CA ASN A 118 -6.34 14.13 16.13
C ASN A 118 -7.45 13.07 15.92
N PRO A 119 -8.71 13.33 16.35
CA PRO A 119 -9.83 12.40 16.14
C PRO A 119 -10.14 12.08 14.67
N LEU A 120 -9.73 12.93 13.72
CA LEU A 120 -9.93 12.69 12.29
C LEU A 120 -8.80 11.86 11.65
N TYR A 121 -7.77 11.46 12.41
CA TYR A 121 -6.65 10.67 11.89
C TYR A 121 -7.05 9.32 11.27
N PRO A 122 -8.02 8.55 11.82
CA PRO A 122 -8.48 7.33 11.15
C PRO A 122 -9.06 7.57 9.76
N VAL A 123 -9.66 8.75 9.52
CA VAL A 123 -10.21 9.11 8.20
C VAL A 123 -9.08 9.39 7.21
N LYS A 124 -7.99 10.04 7.65
CA LYS A 124 -6.78 10.24 6.84
C LYS A 124 -6.21 8.92 6.35
N LEU A 125 -6.06 7.94 7.25
CA LEU A 125 -5.54 6.61 6.89
C LEU A 125 -6.40 5.92 5.83
N ILE A 126 -7.74 5.98 5.95
CA ILE A 126 -8.64 5.40 4.95
C ILE A 126 -8.51 6.11 3.59
N GLU A 127 -8.40 7.43 3.60
CA GLU A 127 -8.22 8.23 2.37
C GLU A 127 -6.90 7.85 1.66
N GLU A 128 -5.82 7.70 2.43
CA GLU A 128 -4.51 7.30 1.92
C GLU A 128 -4.51 5.85 1.39
N ASP A 129 -5.18 4.92 2.07
CA ASP A 129 -5.34 3.54 1.62
C ASP A 129 -6.12 3.45 0.30
N VAL A 130 -7.21 4.23 0.18
CA VAL A 130 -7.99 4.31 -1.07
C VAL A 130 -7.15 4.93 -2.19
N HIS A 131 -6.40 5.99 -1.90
CA HIS A 131 -5.51 6.60 -2.87
C HIS A 131 -4.43 5.61 -3.35
N LEU A 132 -3.83 4.85 -2.44
CA LEU A 132 -2.83 3.84 -2.78
C LEU A 132 -3.44 2.66 -3.57
N ALA A 133 -4.67 2.24 -3.25
CA ALA A 133 -5.37 1.18 -3.97
C ALA A 133 -5.73 1.56 -5.40
N LEU A 134 -6.05 2.84 -5.64
CA LEU A 134 -6.37 3.38 -6.96
C LEU A 134 -5.12 3.80 -7.77
N THR A 135 -3.96 3.88 -7.11
CA THR A 135 -2.70 4.27 -7.77
C THR A 135 -2.20 3.15 -8.72
N PRO A 136 -1.90 3.47 -9.99
CA PRO A 136 -1.31 2.53 -10.94
C PRO A 136 0.01 1.92 -10.46
N ALA A 137 0.31 0.69 -10.89
CA ALA A 137 1.50 -0.05 -10.42
C ALA A 137 2.84 0.66 -10.70
N ASN A 138 2.93 1.44 -11.77
CA ASN A 138 4.10 2.23 -12.15
C ASN A 138 4.37 3.42 -11.21
N ASP A 139 3.32 3.98 -10.60
CA ASP A 139 3.42 5.17 -9.73
C ASP A 139 3.31 4.82 -8.24
N ARG A 140 2.98 3.55 -7.93
CA ARG A 140 2.75 3.05 -6.58
C ARG A 140 3.95 3.24 -5.65
N LEU A 141 5.16 2.99 -6.16
CA LEU A 141 6.40 3.19 -5.40
C LEU A 141 6.55 4.66 -4.96
N THR A 142 6.32 5.60 -5.87
CA THR A 142 6.41 7.03 -5.60
C THR A 142 5.42 7.44 -4.51
N VAL A 143 4.17 6.98 -4.60
CA VAL A 143 3.14 7.25 -3.59
C VAL A 143 3.48 6.63 -2.23
N GLN A 144 4.01 5.40 -2.20
CA GLN A 144 4.47 4.76 -0.95
C GLN A 144 5.60 5.57 -0.31
N LEU A 145 6.60 6.04 -1.07
CA LEU A 145 7.69 6.86 -0.55
C LEU A 145 7.18 8.22 -0.03
N GLN A 146 6.18 8.81 -0.68
CA GLN A 146 5.52 10.03 -0.18
C GLN A 146 4.81 9.78 1.15
N LEU A 147 4.03 8.69 1.27
CA LEU A 147 3.34 8.32 2.49
C LEU A 147 4.31 8.01 3.64
N ALA A 148 5.43 7.33 3.34
CA ALA A 148 6.53 7.11 4.26
C ALA A 148 7.11 8.46 4.75
N GLY A 149 7.33 9.40 3.83
CA GLY A 149 7.79 10.75 4.14
C GLY A 149 6.82 11.55 5.03
N GLU A 150 5.52 11.27 4.94
CA GLU A 150 4.49 11.84 5.79
C GLU A 150 4.50 11.22 7.19
N ARG A 151 4.66 9.89 7.30
CA ARG A 151 4.83 9.23 8.62
C ARG A 151 6.03 9.77 9.40
N LEU A 152 7.16 10.04 8.72
CA LEU A 152 8.32 10.66 9.36
C LEU A 152 8.04 12.09 9.83
N ARG A 153 7.27 12.87 9.05
CA ARG A 153 6.85 14.21 9.45
C ARG A 153 5.96 14.15 10.69
N GLU A 154 4.99 13.24 10.72
CA GLU A 154 4.15 13.00 11.90
C GLU A 154 4.99 12.59 13.12
N ALA A 155 5.93 11.67 12.94
CA ALA A 155 6.83 11.24 14.00
C ALA A 155 7.64 12.41 14.57
N GLN A 156 8.18 13.28 13.70
CA GLN A 156 8.92 14.47 14.11
C GLN A 156 8.03 15.45 14.90
N VAL A 157 6.80 15.69 14.42
CA VAL A 157 5.87 16.59 15.10
C VAL A 157 5.43 16.02 16.45
N MET A 158 5.20 14.70 16.55
CA MET A 158 4.87 14.04 17.82
C MET A 158 6.04 14.08 18.80
N ALA A 159 7.28 13.91 18.31
CA ALA A 159 8.48 14.05 19.12
C ALA A 159 8.62 15.48 19.68
N ALA A 160 8.49 16.49 18.82
CA ALA A 160 8.52 17.90 19.20
C ALA A 160 7.41 18.25 20.22
N ASN A 161 6.22 17.67 20.06
CA ASN A 161 5.09 17.84 20.96
C ASN A 161 5.15 17.00 22.25
N HIS A 162 6.30 16.39 22.56
CA HIS A 162 6.51 15.61 23.79
C HIS A 162 5.63 14.35 23.88
N LYS A 163 5.34 13.72 22.72
CA LYS A 163 4.52 12.51 22.62
C LYS A 163 5.34 11.35 22.02
N PRO A 164 6.35 10.82 22.72
CA PRO A 164 7.30 9.84 22.17
C PRO A 164 6.62 8.54 21.73
N ARG A 165 5.60 8.08 22.45
CA ARG A 165 4.81 6.89 22.07
C ARG A 165 4.08 7.06 20.74
N LEU A 166 3.58 8.27 20.44
CA LEU A 166 2.96 8.54 19.15
C LEU A 166 4.02 8.68 18.06
N ALA A 167 5.17 9.28 18.36
CA ALA A 167 6.30 9.32 17.43
C ALA A 167 6.78 7.92 17.06
N GLU A 168 6.90 7.03 18.05
CA GLU A 168 7.22 5.61 17.88
C GLU A 168 6.18 4.91 17.00
N SER A 169 4.88 5.16 17.21
CA SER A 169 3.82 4.57 16.40
C SER A 169 3.88 5.02 14.93
N SER A 170 4.19 6.29 14.67
CA SER A 170 4.40 6.82 13.32
C SER A 170 5.66 6.24 12.68
N LEU A 171 6.75 6.02 13.45
CA LEU A 171 7.95 5.34 12.95
C LEU A 171 7.69 3.87 12.60
N ARG A 172 6.87 3.15 13.39
CA ARG A 172 6.46 1.79 13.05
C ARG A 172 5.61 1.75 11.76
N ALA A 173 4.70 2.69 11.59
CA ALA A 173 3.93 2.81 10.35
C ALA A 173 4.85 3.10 9.14
N TYR A 174 5.86 3.95 9.33
CA TYR A 174 6.88 4.20 8.31
C TYR A 174 7.62 2.92 7.89
N THR A 175 8.10 2.11 8.85
CA THR A 175 8.85 0.88 8.52
C THR A 175 8.01 -0.09 7.69
N ILE A 176 6.72 -0.22 8.00
CA ILE A 176 5.80 -1.08 7.24
C ILE A 176 5.66 -0.62 5.80
N ILE A 177 5.51 0.69 5.57
CA ILE A 177 5.35 1.25 4.21
C ILE A 177 6.63 1.06 3.40
N VAL A 178 7.81 1.25 4.01
CA VAL A 178 9.09 1.08 3.32
C VAL A 178 9.37 -0.39 2.99
N ASP A 179 9.02 -1.32 3.88
CA ASP A 179 9.12 -2.76 3.58
C ASP A 179 8.18 -3.17 2.42
N ASP A 180 6.95 -2.66 2.37
CA ASP A 180 6.01 -2.91 1.25
C ASP A 180 6.50 -2.28 -0.07
N ALA A 181 7.13 -1.11 0.02
CA ALA A 181 7.77 -0.45 -1.12
C ALA A 181 8.94 -1.27 -1.68
N ALA A 182 9.75 -1.87 -0.81
CA ALA A 182 10.86 -2.75 -1.20
C ALA A 182 10.38 -3.98 -1.99
N VAL A 183 9.25 -4.57 -1.59
CA VAL A 183 8.63 -5.70 -2.32
C VAL A 183 8.09 -5.27 -3.69
N SER A 184 7.66 -4.02 -3.82
CA SER A 184 7.02 -3.48 -5.03
C SER A 184 7.99 -3.01 -6.13
N LEU A 185 9.31 -3.10 -5.90
CA LEU A 185 10.37 -2.77 -6.87
C LEU A 185 10.37 -3.74 -8.06
N LYS A 186 9.46 -3.54 -9.03
CA LYS A 186 9.47 -4.28 -10.31
C LYS A 186 9.78 -3.43 -11.53
N SER A 187 9.70 -2.10 -11.45
CA SER A 187 10.15 -1.16 -12.49
C SER A 187 10.13 0.27 -11.97
N PRO A 188 11.25 0.85 -11.51
CA PRO A 188 11.27 2.27 -11.14
C PRO A 188 11.14 3.11 -12.42
N ALA A 189 10.05 3.87 -12.54
CA ALA A 189 9.81 4.75 -13.69
C ALA A 189 10.81 5.93 -13.75
N THR A 190 11.61 6.17 -12.70
CA THR A 190 12.72 7.14 -12.70
C THR A 190 13.71 6.88 -11.56
N LEU A 191 14.84 6.24 -11.87
CA LEU A 191 15.92 5.91 -10.91
C LEU A 191 16.39 7.13 -10.07
N GLN A 192 16.48 8.30 -10.70
CA GLN A 192 16.92 9.51 -10.01
C GLN A 192 15.90 10.01 -8.98
N ALA A 193 14.61 10.00 -9.33
CA ALA A 193 13.55 10.45 -8.44
C ALA A 193 13.43 9.55 -7.20
N THR A 194 13.63 8.24 -7.37
CA THR A 194 13.68 7.28 -6.26
C THR A 194 14.87 7.57 -5.34
N LYS A 195 16.08 7.77 -5.88
CA LYS A 195 17.26 8.14 -5.09
C LYS A 195 17.07 9.43 -4.31
N ASP A 196 16.54 10.47 -4.95
CA ASP A 196 16.27 11.76 -4.31
C ASP A 196 15.25 11.60 -3.16
N ALA A 197 14.22 10.77 -3.36
CA ALA A 197 13.25 10.45 -2.32
C ALA A 197 13.88 9.70 -1.14
N LEU A 198 14.73 8.69 -1.40
CA LEU A 198 15.43 7.94 -0.35
C LEU A 198 16.36 8.86 0.47
N HIS A 199 17.10 9.76 -0.18
CA HIS A 199 17.92 10.77 0.50
C HIS A 199 17.06 11.69 1.38
N ALA A 200 15.91 12.15 0.88
CA ALA A 200 14.99 12.96 1.65
C ALA A 200 14.43 12.21 2.89
N LEU A 201 14.14 10.91 2.75
CA LEU A 201 13.69 10.08 3.88
C LEU A 201 14.79 9.92 4.94
N ARG A 202 16.04 9.67 4.55
CA ARG A 202 17.18 9.61 5.48
C ARG A 202 17.34 10.91 6.26
N ALA A 203 17.25 12.05 5.59
CA ALA A 203 17.34 13.36 6.24
C ALA A 203 16.22 13.59 7.28
N LYS A 204 14.98 13.19 6.93
CA LYS A 204 13.83 13.25 7.86
C LYS A 204 14.01 12.31 9.04
N LEU A 205 14.50 11.10 8.82
CA LEU A 205 14.74 10.11 9.88
C LEU A 205 15.74 10.64 10.92
N GLY A 206 16.85 11.25 10.45
CA GLY A 206 17.81 11.91 11.33
C GLY A 206 17.27 13.17 12.04
N ALA A 207 16.20 13.79 11.52
CA ALA A 207 15.51 14.86 12.24
C ALA A 207 14.63 14.30 13.38
N VAL A 208 13.92 13.19 13.15
CA VAL A 208 13.15 12.49 14.18
C VAL A 208 14.05 11.99 15.30
N GLU A 209 15.22 11.43 14.96
CA GLU A 209 16.18 10.96 15.97
C GLU A 209 16.69 12.12 16.85
N ARG A 210 17.11 13.24 16.24
CA ARG A 210 17.59 14.41 16.99
C ARG A 210 16.54 14.99 17.93
N GLU A 211 15.29 15.04 17.50
CA GLU A 211 14.19 15.55 18.34
C GLU A 211 13.92 14.65 19.55
N ASN A 212 14.17 13.34 19.43
CA ASN A 212 13.99 12.37 20.51
C ASN A 212 15.25 12.14 21.36
N ALA A 213 16.46 12.39 20.84
CA ALA A 213 17.73 12.08 21.51
C ALA A 213 17.95 12.89 22.80
N ASN A 214 17.29 14.02 22.96
CA ASN A 214 17.43 14.91 24.12
C ASN A 214 16.59 14.49 25.34
N ARG A 215 15.95 13.30 25.36
CA ARG A 215 14.87 13.00 26.33
C ARG A 215 14.92 11.58 26.90
N ASP A 216 15.23 11.46 28.19
CA ASP A 216 15.71 10.24 28.90
C ASP A 216 14.80 8.98 28.90
N ASP A 217 13.50 9.04 28.60
CA ASP A 217 12.59 7.94 29.00
C ASP A 217 12.21 6.90 27.92
N ASP A 218 12.32 7.19 26.60
CA ASP A 218 11.87 6.27 25.52
C ASP A 218 12.86 6.20 24.31
N VAL A 219 14.12 6.62 24.50
CA VAL A 219 15.11 6.77 23.42
C VAL A 219 15.51 5.45 22.77
N ALA A 220 15.56 4.35 23.53
CA ALA A 220 16.11 3.08 23.03
C ALA A 220 15.24 2.47 21.92
N ALA A 221 13.92 2.44 22.10
CA ALA A 221 12.99 1.89 21.11
C ALA A 221 13.01 2.72 19.81
N ILE A 222 13.02 4.05 19.94
CA ILE A 222 13.08 4.96 18.80
C ILE A 222 14.42 4.81 18.06
N LYS A 223 15.54 4.72 18.77
CA LYS A 223 16.87 4.46 18.16
C LYS A 223 16.89 3.14 17.39
N GLN A 224 16.31 2.08 17.95
CA GLN A 224 16.24 0.79 17.28
C GLN A 224 15.36 0.85 16.03
N LEU A 225 14.23 1.54 16.08
CA LEU A 225 13.36 1.75 14.92
C LEU A 225 14.04 2.58 13.84
N VAL A 226 14.77 3.63 14.22
CA VAL A 226 15.57 4.45 13.30
C VAL A 226 16.67 3.61 12.64
N ALA A 227 17.40 2.80 13.40
CA ALA A 227 18.41 1.89 12.83
C ALA A 227 17.78 0.92 11.82
N THR A 228 16.67 0.26 12.20
CA THR A 228 15.92 -0.65 11.33
C THR A 228 15.43 0.04 10.04
N ALA A 229 14.99 1.30 10.17
CA ALA A 229 14.56 2.13 9.07
C ALA A 229 15.71 2.48 8.10
N VAL A 230 16.89 2.82 8.61
CA VAL A 230 18.08 3.04 7.77
C VAL A 230 18.43 1.77 7.00
N ASP A 231 18.47 0.62 7.68
CA ASP A 231 18.77 -0.67 7.05
C ASP A 231 17.74 -1.03 5.96
N ALA A 232 16.48 -0.66 6.13
CA ALA A 232 15.43 -0.87 5.13
C ALA A 232 15.64 0.01 3.88
N LEU A 233 16.02 1.28 4.06
CA LEU A 233 16.36 2.17 2.95
C LEU A 233 17.59 1.68 2.17
N ASP A 234 18.61 1.18 2.88
CA ASP A 234 19.82 0.63 2.26
C ASP A 234 19.49 -0.63 1.43
N ARG A 235 18.57 -1.48 1.89
CA ARG A 235 18.06 -2.63 1.13
C ARG A 235 17.40 -2.22 -0.18
N ILE A 236 16.57 -1.18 -0.18
CA ILE A 236 15.91 -0.65 -1.38
C ILE A 236 16.96 -0.16 -2.39
N GLU A 237 17.95 0.61 -1.94
CA GLU A 237 19.00 1.15 -2.80
C GLU A 237 19.89 0.06 -3.41
N GLN A 238 20.18 -1.00 -2.65
CA GLN A 238 20.92 -2.17 -3.15
C GLN A 238 20.11 -2.99 -4.16
N GLN A 239 18.83 -3.23 -3.91
CA GLN A 239 17.95 -3.95 -4.85
C GLN A 239 17.76 -3.18 -6.16
N GLU A 240 17.69 -1.85 -6.10
CA GLU A 240 17.66 -0.99 -7.29
C GLU A 240 18.96 -1.08 -8.09
N SER A 241 20.12 -1.11 -7.40
CA SER A 241 21.44 -1.27 -8.03
C SER A 241 21.62 -2.63 -8.69
N ALA A 242 21.02 -3.69 -8.14
CA ALA A 242 21.06 -5.05 -8.69
C ALA A 242 20.11 -5.26 -9.89
N THR A 243 19.07 -4.42 -10.03
CA THR A 243 18.07 -4.51 -11.10
C THR A 243 18.44 -3.65 -12.32
N ALA A 244 19.51 -2.84 -12.24
CA ALA A 244 20.08 -2.17 -13.39
C ALA A 244 20.54 -3.24 -14.41
N PRO A 245 20.10 -3.19 -15.68
CA PRO A 245 20.53 -4.17 -16.64
C PRO A 245 22.05 -4.08 -16.78
N THR A 246 22.73 -5.18 -16.48
CA THR A 246 24.12 -5.37 -16.92
C THR A 246 24.06 -5.42 -18.44
N LEU A 247 24.13 -4.26 -19.08
CA LEU A 247 24.52 -4.17 -20.48
C LEU A 247 25.97 -4.65 -20.52
N THR A 248 26.15 -5.96 -20.69
CA THR A 248 27.36 -6.50 -21.28
C THR A 248 27.43 -5.91 -22.68
N VAL A 249 28.11 -4.77 -22.79
CA VAL A 249 28.62 -4.25 -24.05
C VAL A 249 29.57 -5.31 -24.57
N GLY A 250 29.05 -6.17 -25.44
CA GLY A 250 29.85 -7.08 -26.24
C GLY A 250 30.76 -6.24 -27.13
N GLU A 251 32.05 -6.36 -26.86
CA GLU A 251 33.15 -5.84 -27.66
C GLU A 251 32.92 -6.18 -29.15
N GLN A 252 33.12 -5.18 -30.00
CA GLN A 252 32.89 -5.23 -31.44
C GLN A 252 33.62 -6.41 -32.11
N ALA A 253 32.87 -7.23 -32.85
CA ALA A 253 33.40 -7.92 -34.01
C ALA A 253 32.70 -7.34 -35.25
N THR A 254 33.43 -6.50 -35.98
CA THR A 254 33.05 -5.98 -37.29
C THR A 254 32.85 -7.13 -38.28
N PRO A 255 31.70 -7.26 -38.97
CA PRO A 255 31.59 -8.07 -40.16
C PRO A 255 32.01 -7.25 -41.39
N ASP A 256 32.97 -7.77 -42.15
CA ASP A 256 33.32 -7.33 -43.51
C ASP A 256 32.08 -7.31 -44.43
N PRO A 257 31.99 -6.40 -45.42
CA PRO A 257 30.84 -6.31 -46.30
C PRO A 257 31.01 -7.24 -47.50
N THR A 258 29.95 -7.93 -47.96
CA THR A 258 29.70 -8.45 -49.34
C THR A 258 28.48 -9.41 -49.31
N PRO A 259 27.66 -9.61 -50.37
CA PRO A 259 27.25 -8.78 -51.53
C PRO A 259 25.72 -8.53 -51.61
N ALA A 260 25.34 -7.61 -52.50
CA ALA A 260 23.96 -7.23 -52.83
C ALA A 260 23.07 -8.40 -53.31
N ALA A 261 21.81 -8.40 -52.86
CA ALA A 261 20.74 -9.28 -53.33
C ALA A 261 20.15 -8.79 -54.67
N PRO A 262 19.73 -9.70 -55.58
CA PRO A 262 19.22 -9.36 -56.90
C PRO A 262 17.78 -8.79 -56.86
N PRO A 263 17.35 -8.05 -57.90
CA PRO A 263 16.07 -7.36 -57.94
C PRO A 263 14.85 -8.29 -58.06
N LYS A 264 13.78 -7.87 -57.39
CA LYS A 264 12.45 -8.50 -57.32
C LYS A 264 11.73 -8.40 -58.69
N PRO A 265 11.09 -9.47 -59.20
CA PRO A 265 10.40 -9.42 -60.48
C PRO A 265 9.08 -8.64 -60.39
N THR A 266 8.91 -7.72 -61.34
CA THR A 266 7.71 -6.91 -61.60
C THR A 266 6.54 -7.79 -62.08
N PRO A 267 5.29 -7.56 -61.64
CA PRO A 267 4.14 -8.26 -62.21
C PRO A 267 3.89 -7.83 -63.66
N ARG A 268 3.71 -8.84 -64.51
CA ARG A 268 3.36 -8.80 -65.93
C ARG A 268 1.96 -8.20 -66.12
N ALA A 269 1.86 -7.10 -66.85
CA ALA A 269 0.59 -6.62 -67.38
C ALA A 269 0.12 -7.54 -68.52
N THR A 270 -1.16 -7.89 -68.48
CA THR A 270 -1.90 -8.68 -69.48
C THR A 270 -1.96 -7.92 -70.81
N PRO A 271 -1.65 -8.54 -71.96
CA PRO A 271 -1.97 -7.98 -73.27
C PRO A 271 -3.45 -8.20 -73.58
N THR A 272 -4.17 -7.12 -73.84
CA THR A 272 -5.47 -7.17 -74.52
C THR A 272 -5.22 -7.51 -75.98
N ASP A 273 -5.60 -8.73 -76.34
CA ASP A 273 -5.80 -9.20 -77.70
C ASP A 273 -7.15 -8.66 -78.19
N ASP A 274 -7.16 -7.82 -79.23
CA ASP A 274 -7.77 -8.20 -80.50
C ASP A 274 -7.75 -7.00 -81.47
N GLY A 275 -7.06 -7.20 -82.57
CA GLY A 275 -6.94 -6.27 -83.67
C GLY A 275 -6.56 -7.04 -84.92
N ASP A 276 -7.53 -7.71 -85.53
CA ASP A 276 -7.45 -8.19 -86.91
C ASP A 276 -8.42 -7.34 -87.75
N ARG A 277 -7.84 -6.42 -88.54
CA ARG A 277 -7.70 -6.48 -90.01
C ARG A 277 -8.99 -6.29 -90.80
N HIS A 278 -9.04 -5.21 -91.56
CA HIS A 278 -8.80 -5.31 -93.01
C HIS A 278 -8.49 -3.93 -93.59
N GLY A 279 -7.56 -3.91 -94.54
CA GLY A 279 -7.32 -2.78 -95.41
C GLY A 279 -7.60 -3.14 -96.87
N ARG A 280 -7.61 -2.05 -97.65
CA ARG A 280 -7.44 -1.89 -99.10
C ARG A 280 -8.68 -1.86 -100.01
N ASP A 281 -8.63 -0.78 -100.79
CA ASP A 281 -9.08 -0.53 -102.17
C ASP A 281 -10.58 -0.38 -102.46
#